data_AF-S4NIB4-F1
#
_entry.id   AF-S4NIB4-F1
#
_cell.length_a   1.000
_cell.length_b   1.000
_cell.length_c   1.000
_cell.angle_alpha   90.00
_cell.angle_beta   90.00
_cell.angle_gamma   90.00
#
_symmetry.space_group_name_H-M   'P 1'
#
loop_
_entity.id
_entity.type
_entity.pdbx_description
1 polymer ?
#
loop_
_entity_poly.entity_id
_entity_poly.type
_entity_poly.pdbx_seq_one_letter_code
_entity_poly.pdbx_strand_id
1 'polypeptide(L)'
;MIDIFSRRKTAGHFYTNDLKVAIGIIVRQLADLCPGDIRRQQYLKILRGILRNTDYGGHLYRREDLLRCFARIICEEGDLSRDDKALVRAISNEFPQYFQV
;
A
#
# COMPACT_ATOMS: atom_id res chain seq x y z
N MET A 1 14.49 11.01 -0.06
CA MET A 1 13.69 11.38 1.13
C MET A 1 12.92 10.15 1.63
N ILE A 2 13.61 9.06 1.99
CA ILE A 2 13.03 7.77 2.45
C ILE A 2 13.83 7.30 3.67
N ASP A 3 13.91 8.11 4.73
CA ASP A 3 14.69 7.77 5.93
C ASP A 3 13.83 7.66 7.22
N ILE A 4 12.52 7.91 7.12
CA ILE A 4 11.60 7.90 8.27
C ILE A 4 11.33 6.48 8.81
N PHE A 5 11.66 5.43 8.05
CA PHE A 5 11.35 4.04 8.41
C PHE A 5 12.50 3.27 9.09
N SER A 6 13.65 3.90 9.34
CA SER A 6 14.88 3.17 9.74
C SER A 6 15.07 2.98 11.25
N ARG A 7 14.37 3.73 12.12
CA ARG A 7 14.69 3.75 13.57
C ARG A 7 13.62 3.12 14.46
N ARG A 8 13.86 1.87 14.85
CA ARG A 8 13.10 1.15 15.89
C ARG A 8 13.78 1.30 17.25
N LYS A 9 13.30 2.19 18.13
CA LYS A 9 13.43 2.04 19.59
C LYS A 9 12.50 3.05 20.27
N THR A 10 11.62 2.55 21.13
CA THR A 10 10.66 3.29 22.00
C THR A 10 9.41 3.95 21.38
N ALA A 11 9.18 3.88 20.07
CA ALA A 11 8.10 4.59 19.36
C ALA A 11 6.83 3.77 19.05
N GLY A 12 6.69 2.53 19.56
CA GLY A 12 5.73 1.54 19.06
C GLY A 12 4.26 1.98 19.01
N HIS A 13 3.75 2.73 19.98
CA HIS A 13 2.33 3.12 19.98
C HIS A 13 2.04 4.39 19.16
N PHE A 14 2.92 5.39 19.23
CA PHE A 14 2.80 6.63 18.44
C PHE A 14 3.04 6.36 16.95
N TYR A 15 4.11 5.63 16.62
CA TYR A 15 4.47 5.30 15.24
C TYR A 15 3.39 4.49 14.52
N THR A 16 2.71 3.59 15.24
CA THR A 16 1.64 2.78 14.65
C THR A 16 0.40 3.63 14.33
N ASN A 17 0.14 4.72 15.06
CA ASN A 17 -0.99 5.58 14.77
C ASN A 17 -0.74 6.43 13.52
N ASP A 18 0.43 7.06 13.41
CA ASP A 18 0.84 7.76 12.18
C ASP A 18 0.88 6.81 10.97
N LEU A 19 1.30 5.56 11.17
CA LEU A 19 1.27 4.53 10.13
C LEU A 19 -0.16 4.20 9.69
N LYS A 20 -1.10 4.06 10.63
CA LYS A 20 -2.52 3.84 10.33
C LYS A 20 -3.10 5.02 9.56
N VAL A 21 -2.75 6.25 9.93
CA VAL A 21 -3.15 7.46 9.20
C VAL A 21 -2.58 7.44 7.78
N ALA A 22 -1.29 7.13 7.61
CA ALA A 22 -0.65 7.04 6.30
C ALA A 22 -1.31 5.98 5.40
N ILE A 23 -1.56 4.78 5.92
CA ILE A 23 -2.30 3.72 5.21
C ILE A 23 -3.73 4.20 4.89
N GLY A 24 -4.38 4.90 5.81
CA GLY A 24 -5.70 5.50 5.61
C GLY A 24 -5.72 6.47 4.43
N ILE A 25 -4.73 7.35 4.34
CA ILE A 25 -4.55 8.30 3.23
C ILE A 25 -4.28 7.53 1.92
N ILE A 26 -3.37 6.56 1.93
CA ILE A 26 -3.04 5.75 0.75
C ILE A 26 -4.29 5.08 0.19
N VAL A 27 -5.07 4.39 1.03
CA VAL A 27 -6.31 3.72 0.61
C VAL A 27 -7.28 4.73 -0.03
N ARG A 28 -7.46 5.91 0.59
CA ARG A 28 -8.33 6.95 0.05
C ARG A 28 -7.84 7.41 -1.33
N GLN A 29 -6.56 7.72 -1.46
CA GLN A 29 -5.97 8.15 -2.72
C GLN A 29 -6.03 7.07 -3.80
N LEU A 30 -5.79 5.80 -3.47
CA LEU A 30 -5.92 4.70 -4.44
C LEU A 30 -7.37 4.50 -4.93
N ALA A 31 -8.36 4.82 -4.08
CA ALA A 31 -9.77 4.80 -4.44
C ALA A 31 -10.19 6.02 -5.26
N ASP A 32 -9.66 7.20 -5.00
CA ASP A 32 -10.06 8.44 -5.71
C ASP A 32 -9.31 8.64 -7.05
N LEU A 33 -8.09 8.13 -7.17
CA LEU A 33 -7.27 8.33 -8.37
C LEU A 33 -7.70 7.41 -9.53
N CYS A 34 -7.75 8.01 -10.73
CA CYS A 34 -8.02 7.31 -11.99
C CYS A 34 -6.81 6.50 -12.50
N PRO A 35 -7.02 5.51 -13.37
CA PRO A 35 -5.94 4.80 -14.05
C PRO A 35 -5.04 5.75 -14.85
N GLY A 36 -3.72 5.52 -14.81
CA GLY A 36 -2.74 6.34 -15.54
C GLY A 36 -2.27 7.59 -14.79
N ASP A 37 -2.83 7.91 -13.62
CA ASP A 37 -2.28 8.97 -12.77
C ASP A 37 -0.97 8.50 -12.12
N ILE A 38 0.13 9.21 -12.40
CA ILE A 38 1.48 8.90 -11.88
C ILE A 38 1.52 8.84 -10.34
N ARG A 39 0.64 9.57 -9.65
CA ARG A 39 0.58 9.58 -8.19
C ARG A 39 0.12 8.24 -7.64
N ARG A 40 -0.71 7.50 -8.40
CA ARG A 40 -1.18 6.18 -7.98
C ARG A 40 -0.02 5.21 -7.81
N GLN A 41 0.90 5.19 -8.77
CA GLN A 41 2.14 4.41 -8.69
C GLN A 41 3.02 4.83 -7.51
N GLN A 42 3.08 6.13 -7.21
CA GLN A 42 3.83 6.64 -6.07
C GLN A 42 3.23 6.16 -4.74
N TYR A 43 1.91 6.20 -4.59
CA TYR A 43 1.24 5.65 -3.41
C TYR A 43 1.43 4.15 -3.26
N LEU A 44 1.39 3.38 -4.36
CA LEU A 44 1.70 1.94 -4.34
C LEU A 44 3.15 1.67 -3.88
N LYS A 45 4.11 2.45 -4.36
CA LYS A 45 5.52 2.35 -3.93
C LYS A 45 5.72 2.70 -2.46
N ILE A 46 5.02 3.73 -1.96
CA ILE A 46 5.04 4.10 -0.55
C ILE A 46 4.44 2.98 0.30
N LEU A 47 3.28 2.44 -0.11
CA LEU A 47 2.64 1.31 0.55
C LEU A 47 3.59 0.11 0.65
N ARG A 48 4.25 -0.25 -0.46
CA ARG A 48 5.26 -1.31 -0.50
C ARG A 48 6.39 -1.06 0.52
N GLY A 49 6.87 0.18 0.60
CA GLY A 49 7.88 0.59 1.58
C GLY A 49 7.41 0.44 3.03
N ILE A 50 6.16 0.83 3.31
CA ILE A 50 5.53 0.64 4.62
C ILE A 50 5.45 -0.84 4.98
N LEU A 51 4.91 -1.67 4.09
CA LEU A 51 4.75 -3.11 4.31
C LEU A 51 6.08 -3.81 4.57
N ARG A 52 7.17 -3.35 3.93
CA ARG A 52 8.51 -3.92 4.07
C ARG A 52 9.22 -3.52 5.37
N ASN A 53 9.02 -2.30 5.83
CA ASN A 53 9.82 -1.73 6.93
C ASN A 53 9.07 -1.67 8.28
N THR A 54 7.77 -1.96 8.29
CA THR A 54 6.92 -1.92 9.49
C THR A 54 6.35 -3.29 9.83
N ASP A 55 5.88 -3.47 11.07
CA ASP A 55 5.17 -4.67 11.51
C ASP A 55 3.68 -4.63 11.10
N TYR A 56 3.41 -4.55 9.80
CA TYR A 56 2.03 -4.54 9.29
C TYR A 56 1.26 -5.82 9.64
N GLY A 57 1.96 -6.96 9.70
CA GLY A 57 1.39 -8.27 10.00
C GLY A 57 0.75 -8.35 11.40
N GLY A 58 1.29 -7.61 12.38
CA GLY A 58 0.75 -7.59 13.74
C GLY A 58 -0.64 -6.97 13.88
N HIS A 59 -1.10 -6.17 12.91
CA HIS A 59 -2.37 -5.45 13.01
C HIS A 59 -3.25 -5.46 11.75
N LEU A 60 -2.71 -5.76 10.56
CA LEU A 60 -3.43 -5.89 9.28
C LEU A 60 -4.44 -4.76 9.02
N TYR A 61 -4.05 -3.52 9.34
CA TYR A 61 -4.97 -2.38 9.36
C TYR A 61 -5.43 -2.05 7.94
N ARG A 62 -6.76 -1.92 7.75
CA ARG A 62 -7.42 -1.69 6.44
C ARG A 62 -7.00 -2.67 5.35
N ARG A 63 -6.59 -3.89 5.71
CA ARG A 63 -6.22 -4.96 4.76
C ARG A 63 -7.31 -5.19 3.72
N GLU A 64 -8.57 -5.28 4.14
CA GLU A 64 -9.68 -5.49 3.21
C GLU A 64 -9.88 -4.33 2.24
N ASP A 65 -9.72 -3.08 2.69
CA ASP A 65 -9.83 -1.93 1.80
C ASP A 65 -8.68 -1.90 0.78
N LEU A 66 -7.47 -2.27 1.20
CA LEU A 66 -6.33 -2.43 0.30
C LEU A 66 -6.59 -3.53 -0.73
N LEU A 67 -7.14 -4.67 -0.31
CA LEU A 67 -7.53 -5.76 -1.22
C LEU A 67 -8.59 -5.31 -2.22
N ARG A 68 -9.62 -4.56 -1.78
CA ARG A 68 -10.62 -3.98 -2.68
C ARG A 68 -9.99 -3.02 -3.68
N CYS A 69 -9.07 -2.15 -3.25
CA CYS A 69 -8.34 -1.25 -4.14
C CYS A 69 -7.51 -2.03 -5.16
N PHE A 70 -6.79 -3.07 -4.72
CA PHE A 70 -5.96 -3.91 -5.59
C PHE A 70 -6.81 -4.67 -6.60
N ALA A 71 -7.93 -5.27 -6.16
CA ALA A 71 -8.87 -5.95 -7.05
C ALA A 71 -9.44 -4.99 -8.11
N ARG A 72 -9.81 -3.76 -7.70
CA ARG A 72 -10.26 -2.73 -8.64
C ARG A 72 -9.20 -2.40 -9.68
N ILE A 73 -7.96 -2.13 -9.25
CA ILE A 73 -6.82 -1.84 -10.14
C ILE A 73 -6.58 -3.00 -11.13
N ILE A 74 -6.63 -4.24 -10.64
CA ILE A 74 -6.43 -5.43 -11.48
C ILE A 74 -7.53 -5.57 -12.54
N CYS A 75 -8.76 -5.22 -12.20
CA CYS A 75 -9.94 -5.35 -13.05
C CYS A 75 -10.14 -4.18 -14.04
N GLU A 76 -9.51 -3.03 -13.81
CA GLU A 76 -9.59 -1.87 -14.72
C GLU A 76 -9.17 -2.24 -16.14
N GLU A 77 -9.82 -1.70 -17.16
CA GLU A 77 -9.49 -1.95 -18.57
C GLU A 77 -8.61 -0.83 -19.14
N GLY A 78 -7.80 -1.13 -20.16
CA GLY A 78 -6.96 -0.17 -20.87
C GLY A 78 -5.48 -0.12 -20.43
N ASP A 79 -4.63 0.35 -21.35
CA ASP A 79 -3.16 0.31 -21.21
C ASP A 79 -2.61 1.24 -20.12
N LEU A 80 -3.32 2.32 -19.80
CA LEU A 80 -2.91 3.28 -18.76
C LEU A 80 -2.82 2.64 -17.36
N SER A 81 -3.58 1.57 -17.13
CA SER A 81 -3.57 0.81 -15.87
C SER A 81 -2.46 -0.25 -15.80
N ARG A 82 -1.71 -0.48 -16.89
CA ARG A 82 -0.79 -1.63 -17.02
C ARG A 82 0.33 -1.60 -15.97
N ASP A 83 0.94 -0.44 -15.76
CA ASP A 83 1.99 -0.27 -14.76
C ASP A 83 1.44 -0.37 -13.33
N ASP A 84 0.25 0.19 -13.08
CA ASP A 84 -0.43 0.09 -11.78
C ASP A 84 -0.70 -1.39 -11.44
N LYS A 85 -1.21 -2.17 -12.40
CA LYS A 85 -1.45 -3.60 -12.27
C LYS A 85 -0.17 -4.38 -12.01
N ALA A 86 0.91 -4.06 -12.72
CA ALA A 86 2.21 -4.70 -12.52
C ALA A 86 2.73 -4.45 -11.10
N LEU A 87 2.61 -3.22 -10.59
CA LEU A 87 2.97 -2.87 -9.23
C LEU A 87 2.10 -3.58 -8.19
N VAL A 88 0.79 -3.60 -8.37
CA VAL A 88 -0.12 -4.32 -7.46
C VAL A 88 0.24 -5.80 -7.39
N ARG A 89 0.45 -6.46 -8.54
CA ARG A 89 0.88 -7.87 -8.57
C ARG A 89 2.22 -8.08 -7.88
N ALA A 90 3.19 -7.19 -8.10
CA ALA A 90 4.48 -7.27 -7.43
C ALA A 90 4.34 -7.15 -5.90
N ILE A 91 3.49 -6.24 -5.40
CA ILE A 91 3.22 -6.09 -3.97
C ILE A 91 2.53 -7.34 -3.41
N SER A 92 1.49 -7.84 -4.08
CA SER A 92 0.78 -9.05 -3.65
C SER A 92 1.69 -10.28 -3.60
N ASN A 93 2.60 -10.42 -4.57
CA ASN A 93 3.56 -11.53 -4.63
C ASN A 93 4.71 -11.39 -3.62
N GLU A 94 5.09 -10.17 -3.26
CA GLU A 94 6.13 -9.94 -2.23
C GLU A 94 5.60 -10.19 -0.82
N PHE A 95 4.31 -9.95 -0.59
CA PHE A 95 3.67 -10.12 0.71
C PHE A 95 2.46 -11.06 0.65
N PRO A 96 2.64 -12.34 0.25
CA PRO A 96 1.55 -13.29 0.10
C PRO A 96 0.78 -13.51 1.41
N GLN A 97 1.47 -13.46 2.56
CA GLN A 97 0.86 -13.60 3.89
C GLN A 97 -0.17 -12.50 4.22
N TYR A 98 -0.14 -11.37 3.50
CA TYR A 98 -1.11 -10.29 3.69
C TYR A 98 -2.19 -10.29 2.60
N PHE A 99 -1.87 -10.70 1.37
CA PHE A 99 -2.74 -10.46 0.21
C PHE A 99 -3.16 -11.71 -0.58
N GLN A 100 -2.61 -12.88 -0.27
CA GLN A 100 -3.09 -14.15 -0.80
C GLN A 100 -3.77 -14.94 0.32
N VAL A 101 -4.89 -15.57 0.00
CA VAL A 101 -5.64 -16.48 0.89
C VAL A 101 -5.48 -17.88 0.33
#